data_AF-A0A268JM91-F1
#
_entry.id   AF-A0A268JM91-F1
#
_cell.length_a   1.000
_cell.length_b   1.000
_cell.length_c   1.000
_cell.angle_alpha   90.00
_cell.angle_beta   90.00
_cell.angle_gamma   90.00
#
_symmetry.space_group_name_H-M   'P 1'
#
loop_
_entity.id
_entity.type
_entity.pdbx_description
1 polymer ?
#
loop_
_entity_poly.entity_id
_entity_poly.type
_entity_poly.pdbx_seq_one_letter_code
_entity_poly.pdbx_strand_id
1 'polypeptide(L)'
;MKKVINMINPSSKVAGVSLLALKKTEKALGAIFPDEYKELFLETNGAKFGDWALFPIQINEQSGLTIDIVKQNRENRPKNVPSDMIFIGEKFNGDKLCYRIRKKFMQELIFLWNEKTGISDCKASTLSQFIDWYVPKVNTNKPKTVGTFTVESGKVIITDPCYQVDEEEDLQIILSNVKNGNWTASITYTDEEVVESLLVFYGEKKPSGKWHDCDKPIAVDSAQAGIFDLAVFGRDEAIQYEVKNVYDIEIDEVGLKYYVACCDMVASDAQGGVVPGGAVSMSGYGDGIYEVKVKYNISKEVIGVMINFGDEE
;
A
#
# COMPACT_ATOMS: atom_id res chain seq x y z
N MET A 1 -0.56 -6.07 12.69
CA MET A 1 0.86 -5.64 12.64
C MET A 1 1.57 -5.75 11.29
N LYS A 2 1.26 -6.69 10.39
CA LYS A 2 1.96 -6.82 9.08
C LYS A 2 2.06 -5.51 8.28
N LYS A 3 0.97 -4.74 8.18
CA LYS A 3 0.95 -3.42 7.52
C LYS A 3 2.02 -2.47 8.09
N VAL A 4 2.07 -2.32 9.41
CA VAL A 4 3.05 -1.44 10.10
C VAL A 4 4.50 -1.88 9.89
N ILE A 5 4.76 -3.19 9.89
CA ILE A 5 6.12 -3.72 9.66
C ILE A 5 6.64 -3.31 8.28
N ASN A 6 5.76 -3.21 7.28
CA ASN A 6 6.13 -2.75 5.94
C ASN A 6 6.45 -1.24 5.90
N MET A 7 5.90 -0.47 6.84
CA MET A 7 6.12 0.98 6.97
C MET A 7 7.41 1.35 7.72
N ILE A 8 8.03 0.38 8.42
CA ILE A 8 9.31 0.57 9.11
C ILE A 8 10.41 0.73 8.07
N ASN A 9 11.30 1.71 8.29
CA ASN A 9 12.44 1.97 7.43
C ASN A 9 13.26 0.67 7.23
N PRO A 10 13.40 0.18 5.98
CA PRO A 10 14.06 -1.09 5.69
C PRO A 10 15.48 -1.20 6.27
N SER A 11 16.22 -0.09 6.29
CA SER A 11 17.58 -0.02 6.84
C SER A 11 17.66 -0.17 8.36
N SER A 12 16.52 -0.08 9.06
CA SER A 12 16.41 -0.22 10.52
C SER A 12 15.85 -1.57 10.96
N LYS A 13 15.39 -2.41 10.01
CA LYS A 13 14.85 -3.72 10.32
C LYS A 13 15.97 -4.63 10.82
N VAL A 14 15.97 -4.87 12.13
CA VAL A 14 16.81 -5.85 12.80
C VAL A 14 15.95 -6.95 13.39
N ALA A 15 16.55 -8.07 13.76
CA ALA A 15 15.85 -9.16 14.44
C ALA A 15 15.11 -8.63 15.69
N GLY A 16 13.87 -9.07 15.85
CA GLY A 16 13.09 -8.81 17.05
C GLY A 16 13.68 -9.46 18.30
N VAL A 17 13.04 -9.21 19.44
CA VAL A 17 13.46 -9.68 20.75
C VAL A 17 12.65 -10.89 21.21
N SER A 18 13.21 -11.68 22.12
CA SER A 18 12.47 -12.79 22.71
C SER A 18 11.40 -12.33 23.71
N LEU A 19 10.37 -13.16 23.92
CA LEU A 19 9.38 -12.97 24.99
C LEU A 19 10.03 -12.84 26.39
N LEU A 20 11.16 -13.51 26.61
CA LEU A 20 11.90 -13.41 27.87
C LEU A 20 12.51 -12.02 28.03
N ALA A 21 13.06 -11.44 26.96
CA ALA A 21 13.60 -10.08 26.97
C ALA A 21 12.49 -9.06 27.25
N LEU A 22 11.32 -9.19 26.61
CA LEU A 22 10.15 -8.34 26.87
C LEU A 22 9.77 -8.36 28.35
N LYS A 23 9.57 -9.55 28.94
CA LYS A 23 9.20 -9.70 30.36
C LYS A 23 10.25 -9.12 31.32
N LYS A 24 11.54 -9.27 31.01
CA LYS A 24 12.62 -8.68 31.81
C LYS A 24 12.55 -7.15 31.78
N THR A 25 12.31 -6.57 30.61
CA THR A 25 12.16 -5.13 30.41
C THR A 25 10.92 -4.58 31.10
N GLU A 26 9.77 -5.25 30.99
CA GLU A 26 8.54 -4.88 31.72
C GLU A 26 8.77 -4.85 33.23
N LYS A 27 9.45 -5.87 33.76
CA LYS A 27 9.83 -5.93 35.17
C LYS A 27 10.76 -4.78 35.57
N ALA A 28 11.70 -4.40 34.70
CA ALA A 28 12.58 -3.28 34.94
C ALA A 28 11.82 -1.93 34.91
N LEU A 29 10.91 -1.74 33.97
CA LEU A 29 10.11 -0.51 33.89
C LEU A 29 9.02 -0.45 34.97
N GLY A 30 8.67 -1.59 35.58
CA GLY A 30 7.53 -1.68 36.49
C GLY A 30 6.19 -1.51 35.75
N ALA A 31 6.17 -1.79 34.45
CA ALA A 31 5.05 -1.56 33.56
C ALA A 31 4.92 -2.67 32.52
N ILE A 32 3.67 -2.98 32.15
CA ILE A 32 3.29 -4.01 31.19
C ILE A 32 3.09 -3.34 29.83
N PHE A 33 3.72 -3.89 28.81
CA PHE A 33 3.63 -3.38 27.45
C PHE A 33 2.28 -3.71 26.81
N PRO A 34 1.74 -2.82 25.96
CA PRO A 34 0.58 -3.14 25.16
C PRO A 34 0.85 -4.27 24.16
N ASP A 35 -0.19 -4.96 23.72
CA ASP A 35 -0.05 -6.11 22.82
C ASP A 35 0.56 -5.71 21.48
N GLU A 36 0.09 -4.61 20.91
CA GLU A 36 0.62 -4.02 19.67
C GLU A 36 2.13 -3.72 19.76
N TYR A 37 2.58 -3.18 20.88
CA TYR A 37 4.00 -2.87 21.11
C TYR A 37 4.84 -4.15 21.21
N LYS A 38 4.33 -5.19 21.88
CA LYS A 38 5.01 -6.48 21.98
C LYS A 38 5.12 -7.15 20.62
N GLU A 39 4.04 -7.18 19.85
CA GLU A 39 4.04 -7.74 18.49
C GLU A 39 5.08 -7.04 17.61
N LEU A 40 5.18 -5.71 17.67
CA LEU A 40 6.20 -4.96 16.95
C LEU A 40 7.62 -5.39 17.35
N PHE A 41 7.88 -5.51 18.66
CA PHE A 41 9.21 -5.85 19.17
C PHE A 41 9.60 -7.32 18.99
N LEU A 42 8.63 -8.23 18.86
CA LEU A 42 8.87 -9.62 18.46
C LEU A 42 9.38 -9.70 17.01
N GLU A 43 8.99 -8.75 16.17
CA GLU A 43 9.35 -8.71 14.75
C GLU A 43 10.61 -7.87 14.51
N THR A 44 10.74 -6.72 15.18
CA THR A 44 11.93 -5.87 15.04
C THR A 44 12.22 -5.00 16.27
N ASN A 45 13.50 -4.78 16.56
CA ASN A 45 13.93 -4.07 17.76
C ASN A 45 14.39 -2.64 17.45
N GLY A 46 13.75 -1.62 18.06
CA GLY A 46 14.14 -0.22 17.86
C GLY A 46 13.77 0.32 16.47
N ALA A 47 12.57 -0.02 16.00
CA ALA A 47 12.05 0.39 14.69
C ALA A 47 12.21 1.90 14.44
N LYS A 48 12.64 2.26 13.22
CA LYS A 48 12.64 3.65 12.75
C LYS A 48 11.55 3.85 11.71
N PHE A 49 10.82 4.95 11.80
CA PHE A 49 9.73 5.30 10.88
C PHE A 49 9.61 6.81 10.78
N GLY A 50 9.54 7.35 9.55
CA GLY A 50 9.70 8.79 9.33
C GLY A 50 10.95 9.34 10.04
N ASP A 51 10.76 10.36 10.87
CA ASP A 51 11.82 10.98 11.69
C ASP A 51 11.93 10.39 13.11
N TRP A 52 11.21 9.31 13.40
CA TRP A 52 11.13 8.69 14.73
C TRP A 52 11.97 7.42 14.81
N ALA A 53 12.50 7.16 16.00
CA ALA A 53 13.12 5.90 16.39
C ALA A 53 12.56 5.43 17.74
N LEU A 54 12.10 4.19 17.81
CA LEU A 54 11.73 3.58 19.08
C LEU A 54 12.98 3.24 19.89
N PHE A 55 12.90 3.39 21.22
CA PHE A 55 13.98 2.99 22.09
C PHE A 55 14.10 1.46 22.08
N PRO A 56 15.28 0.92 21.75
CA PRO A 56 15.47 -0.52 21.66
C PRO A 56 15.38 -1.18 23.03
N ILE A 57 15.16 -2.50 23.01
CA ILE A 57 15.26 -3.38 24.16
C ILE A 57 16.66 -4.01 24.17
N GLN A 58 17.33 -3.92 25.31
CA GLN A 58 18.66 -4.49 25.52
C GLN A 58 18.58 -6.03 25.56
N ILE A 59 19.36 -6.70 24.69
CA ILE A 59 19.36 -8.18 24.58
C ILE A 59 20.54 -8.80 25.34
N ASN A 60 21.72 -8.16 25.33
CA ASN A 60 22.95 -8.67 25.98
C ASN A 60 23.58 -7.61 26.90
N GLU A 61 24.06 -7.98 28.09
CA GLU A 61 24.70 -7.04 29.03
C GLU A 61 26.04 -6.47 28.51
N GLN A 62 26.68 -7.14 27.55
CA GLN A 62 28.00 -6.79 27.01
C GLN A 62 27.96 -5.90 25.76
N SER A 63 26.82 -5.81 25.06
CA SER A 63 26.64 -4.95 23.88
C SER A 63 25.86 -3.70 24.28
N GLY A 64 26.40 -2.89 25.19
CA GLY A 64 25.67 -1.73 25.73
C GLY A 64 25.17 -0.81 24.63
N LEU A 65 23.86 -0.83 24.34
CA LEU A 65 23.27 0.20 23.51
C LEU A 65 23.45 1.52 24.25
N THR A 66 23.86 2.56 23.51
CA THR A 66 24.14 3.88 24.09
C THR A 66 22.90 4.43 24.80
N ILE A 67 21.70 4.14 24.27
CA ILE A 67 20.41 4.45 24.89
C ILE A 67 19.42 3.31 24.57
N ASP A 68 18.79 2.74 25.61
CA ASP A 68 17.70 1.77 25.53
C ASP A 68 16.48 2.26 26.33
N ILE A 69 15.32 1.61 26.21
CA ILE A 69 14.08 2.05 26.85
C ILE A 69 14.20 2.14 28.39
N VAL A 70 14.97 1.26 29.02
CA VAL A 70 15.15 1.23 30.48
C VAL A 70 16.07 2.38 30.89
N LYS A 71 17.23 2.53 30.26
CA LYS A 71 18.16 3.63 30.53
C LYS A 71 17.50 4.98 30.30
N GLN A 72 16.72 5.12 29.22
CA GLN A 72 16.01 6.35 28.93
C GLN A 72 15.04 6.76 30.04
N ASN A 73 14.31 5.79 30.61
CA ASN A 73 13.28 6.07 31.61
C ASN A 73 13.82 6.11 33.05
N ARG A 74 15.00 5.54 33.32
CA ARG A 74 15.60 5.52 34.67
C ARG A 74 16.74 6.51 34.85
N GLU A 75 17.63 6.62 33.87
CA GLU A 75 18.88 7.39 33.97
C GLU A 75 18.75 8.72 33.23
N ASN A 76 18.19 8.71 32.02
CA ASN A 76 18.10 9.90 31.16
C ASN A 76 16.73 10.58 31.21
N ARG A 77 15.96 10.36 32.28
CA ARG A 77 14.61 10.91 32.40
C ARG A 77 14.67 12.41 32.76
N PRO A 78 14.06 13.30 31.95
CA PRO A 78 13.96 14.72 32.30
C PRO A 78 13.16 14.94 33.59
N LYS A 79 13.53 15.96 34.36
CA LYS A 79 12.98 16.21 35.71
C LYS A 79 11.49 16.57 35.73
N ASN A 80 10.97 17.16 34.65
CA ASN A 80 9.62 17.72 34.59
C ASN A 80 8.60 16.79 33.91
N VAL A 81 8.89 15.49 33.83
CA VAL A 81 8.01 14.52 33.18
C VAL A 81 7.10 13.87 34.22
N PRO A 82 5.77 13.86 34.03
CA PRO A 82 4.83 13.17 34.93
C PRO A 82 5.25 11.72 35.19
N SER A 83 5.13 11.26 36.43
CA SER A 83 5.60 9.92 36.83
C SER A 83 4.85 8.77 36.15
N ASP A 84 3.67 9.05 35.59
CA ASP A 84 2.84 8.11 34.86
C ASP A 84 3.17 8.07 33.36
N MET A 85 4.25 8.70 32.90
CA MET A 85 4.65 8.66 31.49
C MET A 85 5.90 7.80 31.28
N ILE A 86 5.89 6.91 30.30
CA ILE A 86 7.07 6.18 29.83
C ILE A 86 7.40 6.59 28.42
N PHE A 87 8.67 6.91 28.19
CA PHE A 87 9.20 7.22 26.88
C PHE A 87 9.48 5.92 26.12
N ILE A 88 8.96 5.83 24.90
CA ILE A 88 9.08 4.66 24.03
C ILE A 88 9.84 4.95 22.73
N GLY A 89 10.05 6.22 22.41
CA GLY A 89 10.84 6.62 21.25
C GLY A 89 11.21 8.11 21.26
N GLU A 90 11.97 8.50 20.26
CA GLU A 90 12.49 9.85 20.07
C GLU A 90 12.48 10.24 18.60
N LYS A 91 12.17 11.51 18.35
CA LYS A 91 12.31 12.16 17.05
C LYS A 91 13.70 12.78 16.92
N PHE A 92 14.21 12.96 15.71
CA PHE A 92 15.52 13.59 15.47
C PHE A 92 15.74 14.98 16.10
N ASN A 93 14.66 15.72 16.36
CA ASN A 93 14.73 17.03 17.03
C ASN A 93 14.75 16.95 18.57
N GLY A 94 14.69 15.74 19.15
CA GLY A 94 14.68 15.49 20.58
C GLY A 94 13.30 15.29 21.21
N ASP A 95 12.21 15.46 20.46
CA ASP A 95 10.84 15.20 20.96
C ASP A 95 10.71 13.73 21.36
N LYS A 96 10.01 13.46 22.46
CA LYS A 96 9.84 12.10 22.98
C LYS A 96 8.43 11.58 22.72
N LEU A 97 8.35 10.33 22.29
CA LEU A 97 7.12 9.56 22.14
C LEU A 97 6.84 8.82 23.45
N CYS A 98 5.61 8.89 23.96
CA CYS A 98 5.29 8.41 25.30
C CYS A 98 4.01 7.55 25.34
N TYR A 99 4.00 6.57 26.24
CA TYR A 99 2.78 5.96 26.77
C TYR A 99 2.48 6.45 28.17
N ARG A 100 1.20 6.51 28.51
CA ARG A 100 0.74 6.70 29.89
C ARG A 100 0.59 5.36 30.61
N ILE A 101 1.01 5.27 31.87
CA ILE A 101 0.87 4.10 32.73
C ILE A 101 -0.32 4.29 33.67
N ARG A 102 -1.19 3.29 33.77
CA ARG A 102 -2.21 3.20 34.83
C ARG A 102 -2.17 1.83 35.49
N LYS A 103 -1.98 1.79 36.81
CA LYS A 103 -1.90 0.53 37.59
C LYS A 103 -0.95 -0.50 36.95
N LYS A 104 0.21 -0.02 36.47
CA LYS A 104 1.26 -0.74 35.73
C LYS A 104 0.98 -1.05 34.26
N PHE A 105 -0.23 -0.86 33.75
CA PHE A 105 -0.50 -1.05 32.31
C PHE A 105 -0.10 0.20 31.54
N MET A 106 0.77 0.06 30.55
CA MET A 106 0.92 1.09 29.53
C MET A 106 -0.35 1.10 28.69
N GLN A 107 -1.01 2.25 28.65
CA GLN A 107 -2.18 2.45 27.80
C GLN A 107 -1.68 2.73 26.38
N GLU A 108 -2.38 2.19 25.37
CA GLU A 108 -2.04 2.37 23.95
C GLU A 108 -2.19 3.80 23.44
N LEU A 109 -2.63 4.72 24.29
CA LEU A 109 -2.73 6.14 23.99
C LEU A 109 -1.34 6.77 23.88
N ILE A 110 -1.06 7.34 22.72
CA ILE A 110 0.22 7.95 22.37
C ILE A 110 0.23 9.43 22.76
N PHE A 111 1.28 9.87 23.44
CA PHE A 111 1.54 11.27 23.82
C PHE A 111 2.91 11.72 23.32
N LEU A 112 3.07 13.02 23.12
CA LEU A 112 4.36 13.64 22.82
C LEU A 112 4.83 14.46 24.01
N TRP A 113 6.14 14.46 24.23
CA TRP A 113 6.78 15.33 25.21
C TRP A 113 7.85 16.18 24.52
N ASN A 114 7.82 17.49 24.80
CA ASN A 114 8.87 18.44 24.43
C ASN A 114 9.27 19.26 25.66
N GLU A 115 10.55 19.62 25.78
CA GLU A 115 11.07 20.41 26.90
C GLU A 115 10.37 21.77 27.08
N LYS A 116 9.96 22.42 25.99
CA LYS A 116 9.33 23.75 25.99
C LYS A 116 7.87 23.72 26.40
N THR A 117 7.13 22.71 25.95
CA THR A 117 5.66 22.66 26.07
C THR A 117 5.15 21.57 27.02
N GLY A 118 6.03 20.67 27.47
CA GLY A 118 5.65 19.53 28.30
C GLY A 118 4.91 18.44 27.51
N ILE A 119 4.03 17.71 28.19
CA ILE A 119 3.21 16.64 27.61
C ILE A 119 2.08 17.25 26.78
N SER A 120 1.88 16.75 25.56
CA SER A 120 0.75 17.11 24.70
C SER A 120 -0.55 16.43 25.13
N ASP A 121 -1.67 16.86 24.55
CA ASP A 121 -2.87 16.02 24.48
C ASP A 121 -2.58 14.70 23.75
N CYS A 122 -3.48 13.72 23.94
CA CYS A 122 -3.41 12.43 23.27
C CYS A 122 -3.34 12.63 21.75
N LYS A 123 -2.30 12.08 21.12
CA LYS A 123 -2.08 12.20 19.68
C LYS A 123 -2.75 11.08 18.90
N ALA A 124 -2.57 9.84 19.32
CA ALA A 124 -3.15 8.69 18.63
C ALA A 124 -3.67 7.67 19.64
N SER A 125 -4.65 6.85 19.23
CA SER A 125 -5.20 5.79 20.07
C SER A 125 -4.37 4.51 20.05
N THR A 126 -3.48 4.36 19.07
CA THR A 126 -2.57 3.21 18.91
C THR A 126 -1.23 3.64 18.30
N LEU A 127 -0.20 2.81 18.44
CA LEU A 127 1.10 3.02 17.81
C LEU A 127 1.03 2.86 16.29
N SER A 128 0.21 1.93 15.78
CA SER A 128 0.02 1.75 14.33
C SER A 128 -0.50 3.03 13.69
N GLN A 129 -1.53 3.65 14.28
CA GLN A 129 -2.09 4.91 13.78
C GLN A 129 -1.05 6.03 13.80
N PHE A 130 -0.24 6.10 14.85
CA PHE A 130 0.83 7.07 14.93
C PHE A 130 1.90 6.86 13.84
N ILE A 131 2.31 5.61 13.60
CA ILE A 131 3.28 5.29 12.54
C ILE A 131 2.71 5.68 11.17
N ASP A 132 1.42 5.39 10.92
CA ASP A 132 0.74 5.71 9.67
C ASP A 132 0.78 7.20 9.32
N TRP A 133 0.60 8.08 10.30
CA TRP A 133 0.65 9.53 10.09
C TRP A 133 2.04 10.09 9.80
N TYR A 134 3.10 9.44 10.28
CA TYR A 134 4.46 9.98 10.24
C TYR A 134 5.37 9.29 9.23
N VAL A 135 4.94 8.18 8.64
CA VAL A 135 5.63 7.58 7.50
C VAL A 135 5.17 8.31 6.24
N PRO A 136 6.10 8.90 5.44
CA PRO A 136 5.73 9.51 4.18
C PRO A 136 5.05 8.46 3.29
N LYS A 137 3.75 8.66 3.03
CA LYS A 137 3.03 7.88 2.02
C LYS A 137 3.71 8.16 0.68
N VAL A 138 4.05 7.11 -0.06
CA VAL A 138 4.80 7.24 -1.32
C VAL A 138 3.95 8.01 -2.32
N ASN A 139 4.20 9.33 -2.47
CA ASN A 139 3.54 10.27 -3.41
C ASN A 139 2.20 9.77 -3.96
N THR A 140 1.17 9.78 -3.12
CA THR A 140 -0.20 9.35 -3.44
C THR A 140 -0.74 10.05 -4.68
N ASN A 141 -0.35 11.31 -4.91
CA ASN A 141 -0.79 12.09 -6.07
C ASN A 141 0.03 11.92 -7.37
N LYS A 142 1.10 11.10 -7.41
CA LYS A 142 1.86 10.88 -8.66
C LYS A 142 1.56 9.49 -9.22
N PRO A 143 1.17 9.39 -10.51
CA PRO A 143 0.99 8.10 -11.15
C PRO A 143 2.23 7.23 -11.01
N LYS A 144 2.06 6.03 -10.47
CA LYS A 144 3.10 5.00 -10.33
C LYS A 144 3.06 4.10 -11.56
N THR A 145 4.13 4.07 -12.34
CA THR A 145 4.25 3.14 -13.47
C THR A 145 4.33 1.71 -12.97
N VAL A 146 3.46 0.83 -13.48
CA VAL A 146 3.38 -0.59 -13.09
C VAL A 146 3.88 -1.55 -14.16
N GLY A 147 4.15 -1.06 -15.38
CA GLY A 147 4.80 -1.85 -16.42
C GLY A 147 4.47 -1.37 -17.82
N THR A 148 4.82 -2.21 -18.80
CA THR A 148 4.52 -2.01 -20.21
C THR A 148 3.95 -3.28 -20.82
N PHE A 149 3.03 -3.14 -21.77
CA PHE A 149 2.48 -4.24 -22.57
C PHE A 149 2.37 -3.84 -24.04
N THR A 150 2.13 -4.80 -24.93
CA THR A 150 2.02 -4.56 -26.37
C THR A 150 0.58 -4.69 -26.83
N VAL A 151 0.14 -3.76 -27.69
CA VAL A 151 -1.10 -3.84 -28.46
C VAL A 151 -0.76 -4.13 -29.91
N GLU A 152 -1.28 -5.22 -30.46
CA GLU A 152 -1.07 -5.71 -31.81
C GLU A 152 -2.37 -5.76 -32.63
N SER A 153 -3.54 -5.90 -32.00
CA SER A 153 -4.80 -6.06 -32.74
C SER A 153 -5.39 -4.77 -33.30
N GLY A 154 -4.89 -3.61 -32.87
CA GLY A 154 -5.49 -2.31 -33.15
C GLY A 154 -6.83 -2.07 -32.43
N LYS A 155 -7.14 -2.93 -31.46
CA LYS A 155 -8.33 -2.86 -30.61
C LYS A 155 -7.95 -3.10 -29.15
N VAL A 156 -8.62 -2.40 -28.25
CA VAL A 156 -8.53 -2.70 -26.81
C VAL A 156 -9.91 -2.88 -26.22
N ILE A 157 -10.00 -3.77 -25.25
CA ILE A 157 -11.17 -4.00 -24.43
C ILE A 157 -10.93 -3.43 -23.03
N ILE A 158 -11.93 -2.75 -22.50
CA ILE A 158 -11.96 -2.25 -21.14
C ILE A 158 -13.07 -3.00 -20.41
N THR A 159 -12.71 -3.76 -19.39
CA THR A 159 -13.60 -4.75 -18.76
C THR A 159 -13.11 -5.18 -17.38
N ASP A 160 -14.02 -5.78 -16.61
CA ASP A 160 -13.68 -6.72 -15.55
C ASP A 160 -13.05 -7.99 -16.16
N PRO A 161 -11.90 -8.47 -15.65
CA PRO A 161 -11.29 -9.71 -16.14
C PRO A 161 -12.11 -10.99 -15.87
N CYS A 162 -13.17 -10.94 -15.05
CA CYS A 162 -14.06 -12.08 -14.84
C CYS A 162 -15.09 -12.30 -15.97
N TYR A 163 -15.26 -11.32 -16.86
CA TYR A 163 -16.21 -11.42 -17.96
C TYR A 163 -15.62 -12.05 -19.22
N GLN A 164 -16.50 -12.63 -20.03
CA GLN A 164 -16.18 -13.10 -21.37
C GLN A 164 -16.57 -12.05 -22.41
N VAL A 165 -15.85 -11.98 -23.52
CA VAL A 165 -16.05 -10.91 -24.52
C VAL A 165 -17.46 -10.95 -25.12
N ASP A 166 -18.01 -12.14 -25.37
CA ASP A 166 -19.25 -12.34 -26.13
C ASP A 166 -20.51 -12.48 -25.24
N GLU A 167 -20.36 -12.58 -23.91
CA GLU A 167 -21.49 -12.80 -22.98
C GLU A 167 -21.94 -11.51 -22.30
N GLU A 168 -21.02 -10.58 -22.01
CA GLU A 168 -21.30 -9.34 -21.27
C GLU A 168 -21.00 -8.06 -22.08
N GLU A 169 -21.32 -8.03 -23.38
CA GLU A 169 -21.05 -6.88 -24.26
C GLU A 169 -21.53 -5.53 -23.68
N ASP A 170 -22.66 -5.51 -22.96
CA ASP A 170 -23.24 -4.31 -22.34
C ASP A 170 -22.47 -3.81 -21.10
N LEU A 171 -21.57 -4.62 -20.54
CA LEU A 171 -20.76 -4.28 -19.36
C LEU A 171 -19.34 -3.81 -19.72
N GLN A 172 -18.99 -3.89 -21.00
CA GLN A 172 -17.63 -3.70 -21.50
C GLN A 172 -17.56 -2.61 -22.57
N ILE A 173 -16.35 -2.11 -22.84
CA ILE A 173 -16.09 -1.17 -23.92
C ILE A 173 -15.02 -1.75 -24.83
N ILE A 174 -15.30 -1.83 -26.14
CA ILE A 174 -14.30 -2.17 -27.16
C ILE A 174 -13.98 -0.91 -27.95
N LEU A 175 -12.74 -0.44 -27.83
CA LEU A 175 -12.22 0.67 -28.63
C LEU A 175 -11.51 0.12 -29.88
N SER A 176 -11.86 0.69 -31.03
CA SER A 176 -11.19 0.43 -32.32
C SER A 176 -10.30 1.60 -32.73
N ASN A 177 -9.49 1.42 -33.78
CA ASN A 177 -8.50 2.40 -34.25
C ASN A 177 -7.49 2.76 -33.15
N VAL A 178 -7.03 1.75 -32.42
CA VAL A 178 -6.05 1.88 -31.35
C VAL A 178 -4.66 1.77 -31.94
N LYS A 179 -3.74 2.60 -31.45
CA LYS A 179 -2.37 2.59 -31.94
C LYS A 179 -1.62 1.32 -31.52
N ASN A 180 -1.17 0.54 -32.50
CA ASN A 180 -0.33 -0.63 -32.26
C ASN A 180 1.06 -0.24 -31.73
N GLY A 181 1.61 -1.09 -30.85
CA GLY A 181 2.96 -1.00 -30.31
C GLY A 181 2.98 -1.10 -28.78
N ASN A 182 4.01 -0.53 -28.16
CA ASN A 182 4.21 -0.61 -26.71
C ASN A 182 3.43 0.47 -25.98
N TRP A 183 2.74 0.06 -24.92
CA TRP A 183 1.94 0.90 -24.04
C TRP A 183 2.50 0.83 -22.61
N THR A 184 2.47 1.97 -21.93
CA THR A 184 2.87 2.10 -20.51
C THR A 184 1.62 2.15 -19.65
N ALA A 185 1.61 1.39 -18.56
CA ALA A 185 0.55 1.38 -17.56
C ALA A 185 0.99 2.10 -16.28
N SER A 186 0.11 2.93 -15.71
CA SER A 186 0.32 3.58 -14.42
C SER A 186 -0.97 3.63 -13.60
N ILE A 187 -0.80 3.64 -12.28
CA ILE A 187 -1.88 3.67 -11.30
C ILE A 187 -1.73 4.93 -10.43
N THR A 188 -2.83 5.63 -10.16
CA THR A 188 -2.88 6.67 -9.10
C THR A 188 -3.59 6.13 -7.87
N TYR A 189 -3.27 6.71 -6.71
CA TYR A 189 -3.84 6.29 -5.44
C TYR A 189 -4.38 7.51 -4.70
N THR A 190 -5.43 7.31 -3.90
CA THR A 190 -5.86 8.31 -2.92
C THR A 190 -4.82 8.45 -1.81
N ASP A 191 -5.01 9.45 -0.94
CA ASP A 191 -4.20 9.62 0.27
C ASP A 191 -4.32 8.44 1.25
N GLU A 192 -5.31 7.58 1.08
CA GLU A 192 -5.51 6.35 1.86
C GLU A 192 -4.88 5.11 1.21
N GLU A 193 -4.08 5.31 0.15
CA GLU A 193 -3.45 4.24 -0.64
C GLU A 193 -4.48 3.31 -1.30
N VAL A 194 -5.65 3.85 -1.63
CA VAL A 194 -6.68 3.16 -2.40
C VAL A 194 -6.49 3.49 -3.88
N VAL A 195 -6.62 2.52 -4.79
CA VAL A 195 -6.52 2.78 -6.22
C VAL A 195 -7.59 3.78 -6.65
N GLU A 196 -7.17 4.85 -7.30
CA GLU A 196 -8.04 5.93 -7.78
C GLU A 196 -8.25 5.85 -9.29
N SER A 197 -7.21 5.50 -10.06
CA SER A 197 -7.33 5.31 -11.51
C SER A 197 -6.30 4.33 -12.07
N LEU A 198 -6.68 3.66 -13.16
CA LEU A 198 -5.79 2.90 -14.04
C LEU A 198 -5.64 3.65 -15.36
N LEU A 199 -4.42 4.03 -15.71
CA LEU A 199 -4.09 4.76 -16.93
C LEU A 199 -3.14 3.93 -17.79
N VAL A 200 -3.48 3.73 -19.06
CA VAL A 200 -2.56 3.21 -20.08
C VAL A 200 -2.39 4.21 -21.21
N PHE A 201 -1.18 4.30 -21.77
CA PHE A 201 -0.91 5.17 -22.92
C PHE A 201 0.20 4.64 -23.82
N TYR A 202 0.13 4.98 -25.10
CA TYR A 202 1.12 4.59 -26.10
C TYR A 202 2.47 5.28 -25.87
N GLY A 203 3.55 4.48 -25.87
CA GLY A 203 4.92 4.93 -25.64
C GLY A 203 5.27 5.17 -24.17
N GLU A 204 6.44 5.76 -23.91
CA GLU A 204 6.97 5.96 -22.55
C GLU A 204 6.48 7.24 -21.86
N LYS A 205 6.01 8.23 -22.65
CA LYS A 205 5.62 9.55 -22.13
C LYS A 205 4.11 9.71 -22.18
N LYS A 206 3.52 10.06 -21.03
CA LYS A 206 2.09 10.35 -20.91
C LYS A 206 1.68 11.44 -21.94
N PRO A 207 0.65 11.20 -22.76
CA PRO A 207 0.20 12.17 -23.74
C PRO A 207 -0.40 13.40 -23.04
N SER A 208 -0.12 14.58 -23.59
CA SER A 208 -0.62 15.87 -23.08
C SER A 208 -1.95 16.28 -23.71
N GLY A 209 -2.62 17.25 -23.09
CA GLY A 209 -3.87 17.83 -23.58
C GLY A 209 -5.12 17.11 -23.08
N LYS A 210 -6.27 17.43 -23.68
CA LYS A 210 -7.61 17.02 -23.22
C LYS A 210 -7.84 15.51 -23.35
N TRP A 211 -8.49 14.93 -22.35
CA TRP A 211 -9.08 13.59 -22.36
C TRP A 211 -10.59 13.70 -22.60
N HIS A 212 -11.17 12.67 -23.20
CA HIS A 212 -12.58 12.65 -23.59
C HIS A 212 -13.29 11.52 -22.87
N ASP A 213 -14.45 11.79 -22.29
CA ASP A 213 -15.27 10.75 -21.68
C ASP A 213 -15.77 9.79 -22.77
N CYS A 214 -15.78 8.51 -22.45
CA CYS A 214 -16.40 7.49 -23.29
C CYS A 214 -17.91 7.56 -23.10
N ASP A 215 -18.68 7.31 -24.16
CA ASP A 215 -20.15 7.42 -24.12
C ASP A 215 -20.82 6.38 -23.21
N LYS A 216 -20.08 5.33 -22.84
CA LYS A 216 -20.54 4.18 -22.07
C LYS A 216 -19.56 3.91 -20.92
N PRO A 217 -20.04 3.65 -19.69
CA PRO A 217 -19.19 3.17 -18.60
C PRO A 217 -18.95 1.66 -18.67
N ILE A 218 -18.07 1.13 -17.82
CA ILE A 218 -17.91 -0.32 -17.62
C ILE A 218 -18.57 -0.75 -16.30
N ALA A 219 -18.97 -2.01 -16.20
CA ALA A 219 -19.29 -2.63 -14.91
C ALA A 219 -18.12 -3.48 -14.40
N VAL A 220 -18.04 -3.65 -13.08
CA VAL A 220 -17.02 -4.41 -12.35
C VAL A 220 -17.71 -5.21 -11.25
N ASP A 221 -17.48 -6.52 -11.23
CA ASP A 221 -18.09 -7.50 -10.31
C ASP A 221 -17.04 -8.39 -9.60
N SER A 222 -15.75 -8.18 -9.86
CA SER A 222 -14.63 -8.85 -9.18
C SER A 222 -13.74 -7.88 -8.39
N ALA A 223 -14.19 -6.64 -8.19
CA ALA A 223 -13.40 -5.49 -7.73
C ALA A 223 -12.14 -5.20 -8.57
N GLN A 224 -12.04 -5.74 -9.79
CA GLN A 224 -10.92 -5.56 -10.70
C GLN A 224 -11.40 -4.96 -12.03
N ALA A 225 -10.60 -4.08 -12.60
CA ALA A 225 -10.82 -3.63 -13.97
C ALA A 225 -9.50 -3.51 -14.71
N GLY A 226 -9.54 -3.75 -16.02
CA GLY A 226 -8.36 -3.70 -16.85
C GLY A 226 -8.61 -3.21 -18.26
N ILE A 227 -7.49 -2.97 -18.95
CA ILE A 227 -7.42 -2.51 -20.32
C ILE A 227 -6.50 -3.47 -21.06
N PHE A 228 -7.03 -4.19 -22.04
CA PHE A 228 -6.35 -5.30 -22.68
C PHE A 228 -6.44 -5.20 -24.20
N ASP A 229 -5.44 -5.72 -24.90
CA ASP A 229 -5.53 -6.03 -26.31
C ASP A 229 -6.62 -7.10 -26.51
N LEU A 230 -7.62 -6.80 -27.34
CA LEU A 230 -8.75 -7.67 -27.59
C LEU A 230 -8.35 -9.07 -28.11
N ALA A 231 -7.25 -9.18 -28.86
CA ALA A 231 -6.80 -10.46 -29.38
C ALA A 231 -6.08 -11.33 -28.35
N VAL A 232 -5.73 -10.79 -27.18
CA VAL A 232 -4.96 -11.49 -26.14
C VAL A 232 -5.80 -11.73 -24.88
N PHE A 233 -6.75 -10.84 -24.59
CA PHE A 233 -7.63 -10.95 -23.42
C PHE A 233 -8.30 -12.34 -23.32
N GLY A 234 -8.28 -12.91 -22.11
CA GLY A 234 -8.88 -14.21 -21.82
C GLY A 234 -8.15 -15.44 -22.38
N ARG A 235 -6.98 -15.29 -23.01
CA ARG A 235 -6.24 -16.42 -23.60
C ARG A 235 -5.20 -17.00 -22.65
N ASP A 236 -5.46 -18.18 -22.13
CA ASP A 236 -4.54 -18.87 -21.22
C ASP A 236 -3.16 -19.13 -21.82
N GLU A 237 -3.07 -19.34 -23.13
CA GLU A 237 -1.80 -19.56 -23.85
C GLU A 237 -0.92 -18.31 -23.88
N ALA A 238 -1.49 -17.12 -23.68
CA ALA A 238 -0.73 -15.90 -23.55
C ALA A 238 0.08 -15.87 -22.25
N ILE A 239 -0.37 -16.58 -21.21
CA ILE A 239 0.31 -16.69 -19.93
C ILE A 239 1.39 -17.77 -20.02
N GLN A 240 2.61 -17.34 -20.36
CA GLN A 240 3.79 -18.23 -20.52
C GLN A 240 4.59 -18.44 -19.23
N TYR A 241 4.10 -17.94 -18.09
CA TYR A 241 4.68 -18.11 -16.76
C TYR A 241 3.77 -18.91 -15.84
N GLU A 242 4.34 -19.39 -14.73
CA GLU A 242 3.59 -20.02 -13.65
C GLU A 242 2.89 -18.94 -12.82
N VAL A 243 1.56 -19.05 -12.70
CA VAL A 243 0.76 -18.18 -11.83
C VAL A 243 0.97 -18.59 -10.37
N LYS A 244 1.02 -17.61 -9.47
CA LYS A 244 1.10 -17.85 -8.02
C LYS A 244 -0.20 -18.40 -7.49
N ASN A 245 -1.32 -17.98 -8.09
CA ASN A 245 -2.67 -18.34 -7.68
C ASN A 245 -2.92 -18.05 -6.20
N VAL A 246 -2.76 -16.77 -5.82
CA VAL A 246 -2.83 -16.32 -4.41
C VAL A 246 -4.14 -16.70 -3.71
N TYR A 247 -5.22 -16.93 -4.47
CA TYR A 247 -6.55 -17.26 -3.96
C TYR A 247 -6.92 -18.74 -4.10
N ASP A 248 -5.98 -19.62 -4.46
CA ASP A 248 -6.19 -21.07 -4.61
C ASP A 248 -7.38 -21.42 -5.54
N ILE A 249 -7.52 -20.69 -6.65
CA ILE A 249 -8.58 -20.88 -7.65
C ILE A 249 -8.31 -22.15 -8.46
N GLU A 250 -9.33 -23.00 -8.65
CA GLU A 250 -9.22 -24.17 -9.53
C GLU A 250 -9.13 -23.69 -10.99
N ILE A 251 -8.10 -24.14 -11.72
CA ILE A 251 -7.85 -23.73 -13.13
C ILE A 251 -8.26 -24.88 -14.04
N ASP A 252 -9.58 -25.08 -14.18
CA ASP A 252 -10.20 -26.19 -14.91
C ASP A 252 -10.99 -25.74 -16.15
N GLU A 253 -11.32 -24.46 -16.25
CA GLU A 253 -12.00 -23.85 -17.40
C GLU A 253 -11.07 -22.94 -18.23
N VAL A 254 -11.41 -22.77 -19.51
CA VAL A 254 -10.68 -21.91 -20.44
C VAL A 254 -10.80 -20.45 -20.00
N GLY A 255 -9.68 -19.74 -19.98
CA GLY A 255 -9.59 -18.33 -19.60
C GLY A 255 -9.33 -18.11 -18.11
N LEU A 256 -9.47 -19.16 -17.27
CA LEU A 256 -9.21 -19.05 -15.83
C LEU A 256 -7.74 -18.81 -15.53
N LYS A 257 -6.80 -19.33 -16.33
CA LYS A 257 -5.37 -19.04 -16.09
C LYS A 257 -5.07 -17.57 -16.33
N TYR A 258 -5.68 -16.96 -17.35
CA TYR A 258 -5.57 -15.53 -17.61
C TYR A 258 -6.18 -14.71 -16.46
N TYR A 259 -7.38 -15.09 -16.01
CA TYR A 259 -8.04 -14.45 -14.86
C TYR A 259 -7.22 -14.55 -13.57
N VAL A 260 -6.66 -15.73 -13.27
CA VAL A 260 -5.77 -15.94 -12.11
C VAL A 260 -4.51 -15.08 -12.22
N ALA A 261 -3.95 -14.91 -13.41
CA ALA A 261 -2.82 -14.01 -13.62
C ALA A 261 -3.19 -12.55 -13.31
N CYS A 262 -4.41 -12.11 -13.65
CA CYS A 262 -4.92 -10.80 -13.24
C CYS A 262 -5.05 -10.70 -11.71
N CYS A 263 -5.64 -11.71 -11.06
CA CYS A 263 -5.79 -11.80 -9.61
C CYS A 263 -4.43 -11.67 -8.89
N ASP A 264 -3.40 -12.34 -9.39
CA ASP A 264 -2.05 -12.26 -8.82
C ASP A 264 -1.43 -10.85 -8.94
N MET A 265 -1.75 -10.10 -10.00
CA MET A 265 -1.28 -8.73 -10.18
C MET A 265 -1.94 -7.79 -9.17
N VAL A 266 -3.26 -7.91 -8.99
CA VAL A 266 -4.01 -7.04 -8.07
C VAL A 266 -3.79 -7.38 -6.60
N ALA A 267 -3.40 -8.62 -6.29
CA ALA A 267 -3.02 -9.04 -4.94
C ALA A 267 -1.63 -8.53 -4.50
N SER A 268 -0.87 -7.90 -5.40
CA SER A 268 0.43 -7.31 -5.07
C SER A 268 0.30 -6.01 -4.28
N ASP A 269 1.40 -5.56 -3.64
CA ASP A 269 1.46 -4.25 -2.97
C ASP A 269 1.20 -3.07 -3.92
N ALA A 270 1.28 -3.28 -5.25
CA ALA A 270 0.93 -2.26 -6.23
C ALA A 270 -0.58 -2.23 -6.55
N GLN A 271 -1.37 -3.19 -6.05
CA GLN A 271 -2.81 -3.32 -6.31
C GLN A 271 -3.16 -3.35 -7.81
N GLY A 272 -2.22 -3.80 -8.63
CA GLY A 272 -2.34 -3.85 -10.08
C GLY A 272 -0.99 -4.06 -10.75
N GLY A 273 -1.02 -4.28 -12.06
CA GLY A 273 0.15 -4.66 -12.83
C GLY A 273 -0.15 -4.84 -14.30
N VAL A 274 0.83 -5.40 -15.02
CA VAL A 274 0.69 -5.77 -16.42
C VAL A 274 0.63 -7.28 -16.57
N VAL A 275 -0.22 -7.72 -17.49
CA VAL A 275 -0.30 -9.10 -17.98
C VAL A 275 -0.02 -9.10 -19.50
N PRO A 276 0.25 -10.24 -20.12
CA PRO A 276 0.36 -10.33 -21.57
C PRO A 276 -0.84 -9.65 -22.26
N GLY A 277 -0.55 -8.64 -23.07
CA GLY A 277 -1.55 -7.87 -23.81
C GLY A 277 -2.31 -6.83 -22.99
N GLY A 278 -2.06 -6.60 -21.69
CA GLY A 278 -2.84 -5.59 -20.97
C GLY A 278 -2.33 -5.18 -19.60
N ALA A 279 -3.14 -4.36 -18.93
CA ALA A 279 -2.93 -3.93 -17.56
C ALA A 279 -4.23 -4.06 -16.76
N VAL A 280 -4.11 -4.36 -15.49
CA VAL A 280 -5.24 -4.56 -14.56
C VAL A 280 -4.93 -3.93 -13.21
N SER A 281 -5.95 -3.43 -12.53
CA SER A 281 -5.86 -2.97 -11.14
C SER A 281 -7.11 -3.34 -10.34
N MET A 282 -7.00 -3.28 -9.02
CA MET A 282 -8.16 -3.13 -8.16
C MET A 282 -8.89 -1.83 -8.54
N SER A 283 -10.21 -1.79 -8.39
CA SER A 283 -10.98 -0.54 -8.47
C SER A 283 -10.78 0.34 -7.23
N GLY A 284 -10.34 -0.24 -6.11
CA GLY A 284 -10.19 0.47 -4.84
C GLY A 284 -11.49 0.72 -4.08
N TYR A 285 -12.63 0.78 -4.78
CA TYR A 285 -13.97 0.98 -4.21
C TYR A 285 -14.85 -0.27 -4.25
N GLY A 286 -14.42 -1.32 -4.95
CA GLY A 286 -15.13 -2.61 -5.06
C GLY A 286 -15.86 -2.78 -6.39
N ASP A 287 -17.00 -3.45 -6.33
CA ASP A 287 -17.88 -3.66 -7.48
C ASP A 287 -18.67 -2.38 -7.78
N GLY A 288 -18.98 -2.12 -9.05
CA GLY A 288 -19.64 -0.89 -9.45
C GLY A 288 -19.59 -0.58 -10.93
N ILE A 289 -19.99 0.66 -11.26
CA ILE A 289 -19.98 1.20 -12.61
C ILE A 289 -18.97 2.33 -12.67
N TYR A 290 -18.02 2.25 -13.59
CA TYR A 290 -16.89 3.17 -13.65
C TYR A 290 -16.75 3.86 -15.00
N GLU A 291 -16.36 5.13 -14.96
CA GLU A 291 -16.16 5.94 -16.15
C GLU A 291 -14.81 5.65 -16.82
N VAL A 292 -14.82 5.72 -18.15
CA VAL A 292 -13.63 5.54 -18.97
C VAL A 292 -13.36 6.81 -19.76
N LYS A 293 -12.12 7.30 -19.70
CA LYS A 293 -11.65 8.47 -20.45
C LYS A 293 -10.64 8.04 -21.51
N VAL A 294 -10.76 8.58 -22.71
CA VAL A 294 -9.98 8.20 -23.89
C VAL A 294 -9.19 9.40 -24.42
N LYS A 295 -7.98 9.11 -24.91
CA LYS A 295 -7.09 10.09 -25.53
C LYS A 295 -6.83 9.75 -26.99
N TYR A 296 -7.07 10.72 -27.86
CA TYR A 296 -6.80 10.61 -29.29
C TYR A 296 -5.58 11.43 -29.71
N ASN A 297 -4.88 10.96 -30.73
CA ASN A 297 -3.85 11.74 -31.43
C ASN A 297 -4.46 12.56 -32.59
N ILE A 298 -3.61 13.29 -33.32
CA ILE A 298 -4.03 14.11 -34.47
C ILE A 298 -4.64 13.29 -35.63
N SER A 299 -4.30 12.01 -35.72
CA SER A 299 -4.84 11.06 -36.71
C SER A 299 -6.11 10.35 -36.23
N LYS A 300 -6.65 10.76 -35.07
CA LYS A 300 -7.80 10.13 -34.40
C LYS A 300 -7.57 8.67 -33.98
N GLU A 301 -6.32 8.23 -33.87
CA GLU A 301 -6.00 6.94 -33.23
C GLU A 301 -6.12 7.09 -31.71
N VAL A 302 -6.62 6.05 -31.04
CA VAL A 302 -6.58 5.96 -29.58
C VAL A 302 -5.13 5.73 -29.14
N ILE A 303 -4.63 6.61 -28.28
CA ILE A 303 -3.26 6.60 -27.73
C ILE A 303 -3.22 6.62 -26.20
N GLY A 304 -4.38 6.61 -25.55
CA GLY A 304 -4.50 6.55 -24.10
C GLY A 304 -5.90 6.19 -23.67
N VAL A 305 -6.01 5.42 -22.59
CA VAL A 305 -7.26 4.99 -21.97
C VAL A 305 -7.08 5.06 -20.45
N MET A 306 -8.08 5.57 -19.74
CA MET A 306 -8.07 5.72 -18.29
C MET A 306 -9.40 5.22 -17.73
N ILE A 307 -9.36 4.35 -16.73
CA ILE A 307 -10.51 4.01 -15.90
C ILE A 307 -10.41 4.88 -14.66
N ASN A 308 -11.46 5.66 -14.37
CA ASN A 308 -11.56 6.44 -13.15
C ASN A 308 -12.43 5.69 -12.14
N PHE A 309 -11.86 5.34 -10.99
CA PHE A 309 -12.57 4.66 -9.93
C PHE A 309 -13.03 5.60 -8.82
N GLY A 310 -12.41 6.78 -8.70
CA GLY A 310 -12.83 7.79 -7.74
C GLY A 310 -14.22 8.33 -8.06
N ASP A 311 -14.99 8.63 -7.01
CA ASP A 311 -16.26 9.32 -7.13
C ASP A 311 -16.04 10.70 -7.78
N GLU A 312 -16.81 11.01 -8.82
CA GLU A 312 -17.08 12.41 -9.16
C GLU A 312 -18.01 12.95 -8.06
N GLU A 313 -17.46 13.73 -7.12
CA GLU A 313 -18.27 14.56 -6.21
C GLU A 313 -19.20 15.51 -6.96
#